data_AF-A0A3A5LEM4-F1
#
_entry.id   AF-A0A3A5LEM4-F1
#
_cell.length_a   1.000
_cell.length_b   1.000
_cell.length_c   1.000
_cell.angle_alpha   90.00
_cell.angle_beta   90.00
_cell.angle_gamma   90.00
#
_symmetry.space_group_name_H-M   'P 1'
#
loop_
_entity.id
_entity.type
_entity.pdbx_description
1 polymer ?
#
loop_
_entity_poly.entity_id
_entity_poly.type
_entity_poly.pdbx_seq_one_letter_code
_entity_poly.pdbx_strand_id
1 'polypeptide(L)'
;MLYLIKFFNFFINFIKLYFPEKNYLYRVEEINECTNQVVISCHGKGVTIITTIEDIGQDKYIICSLPPHQACWLGYYFGKNWNVRKEFGNKLYTDESEIYCDKNSDYRIIYQDRYGEITYQNSYTGLVSKMDPIELAKSKKITLFNASQAFYIGFLAALKNGKDIRKKPQLRTSNKPILKLIKNK
;
A
#
# COMPACT_ATOMS: atom_id res chain seq x y z
N MET A 1 -26.79 36.87 -0.20
CA MET A 1 -26.39 35.70 0.63
C MET A 1 -26.80 34.34 0.03
N LEU A 2 -28.03 34.16 -0.46
CA LEU A 2 -28.52 32.88 -1.03
C LEU A 2 -27.75 32.34 -2.25
N TYR A 3 -27.17 33.22 -3.09
CA TYR A 3 -26.41 32.81 -4.28
C TYR A 3 -25.05 32.16 -3.95
N LEU A 4 -24.40 32.62 -2.88
CA LEU A 4 -23.12 32.05 -2.42
C LEU A 4 -23.29 30.61 -1.93
N ILE A 5 -24.38 30.32 -1.22
CA ILE A 5 -24.69 28.97 -0.72
C ILE A 5 -24.97 28.00 -1.87
N LYS A 6 -25.72 28.44 -2.90
CA LYS A 6 -25.95 27.63 -4.11
C LYS A 6 -24.67 27.37 -4.89
N PHE A 7 -23.78 28.35 -5.00
CA PHE A 7 -22.50 28.19 -5.67
C PHE A 7 -21.55 27.25 -4.90
N PHE A 8 -21.55 27.33 -3.57
CA PHE A 8 -20.80 26.41 -2.71
C PHE A 8 -21.33 24.97 -2.82
N ASN A 9 -22.65 24.78 -2.82
CA ASN A 9 -23.27 23.46 -3.03
C ASN A 9 -23.02 22.92 -4.44
N PHE A 10 -22.98 23.77 -5.46
CA PHE A 10 -22.60 23.37 -6.81
C PHE A 10 -21.14 22.91 -6.86
N PHE A 11 -20.23 23.61 -6.19
CA PHE A 11 -18.82 23.21 -6.06
C PHE A 11 -18.66 21.90 -5.28
N ILE A 12 -19.39 21.72 -4.17
CA ILE A 12 -19.37 20.46 -3.40
C ILE A 12 -19.89 19.31 -4.24
N ASN A 13 -20.98 19.51 -5.01
CA ASN A 13 -21.49 18.50 -5.92
C ASN A 13 -20.54 18.23 -7.10
N PHE A 14 -19.84 19.24 -7.60
CA PHE A 14 -18.77 19.09 -8.59
C PHE A 14 -17.63 18.24 -8.02
N ILE A 15 -17.16 18.53 -6.80
CA ILE A 15 -16.14 17.75 -6.11
C ILE A 15 -16.63 16.30 -5.93
N LYS A 16 -17.89 16.07 -5.53
CA LYS A 16 -18.48 14.72 -5.42
C LYS A 16 -18.61 13.99 -6.76
N LEU A 17 -18.79 14.70 -7.87
CA LEU A 17 -18.84 14.13 -9.22
C LEU A 17 -17.46 13.68 -9.72
N TYR A 18 -16.40 14.42 -9.37
CA TYR A 18 -15.02 14.08 -9.72
C TYR A 18 -14.35 13.10 -8.74
N PHE A 19 -14.83 13.07 -7.50
CA PHE A 19 -14.47 12.08 -6.49
C PHE A 19 -15.71 11.27 -6.14
N PRO A 20 -16.12 10.29 -6.97
CA PRO A 20 -17.19 9.38 -6.59
C PRO A 20 -16.82 8.79 -5.23
N GLU A 21 -17.60 9.12 -4.20
CA GLU A 21 -17.45 8.60 -2.85
C GLU A 21 -17.65 7.07 -2.94
N LYS A 22 -16.59 6.32 -3.26
CA LYS A 22 -16.54 4.90 -2.97
C LYS A 22 -16.78 4.81 -1.46
N ASN A 23 -17.87 4.16 -1.06
CA ASN A 23 -18.19 3.96 0.35
C ASN A 23 -17.19 2.97 0.94
N TYR A 24 -16.04 3.48 1.36
CA TYR A 24 -15.06 2.70 2.10
C TYR A 24 -15.64 2.38 3.48
N LEU A 25 -15.57 1.11 3.88
CA LEU A 25 -16.11 0.65 5.17
C LEU A 25 -15.26 1.12 6.34
N TYR A 26 -13.97 1.39 6.09
CA TYR A 26 -13.02 1.81 7.10
C TYR A 26 -12.33 3.10 6.69
N ARG A 27 -11.88 3.86 7.69
CA ARG A 27 -11.02 5.02 7.50
C ARG A 27 -9.96 5.04 8.59
N VAL A 28 -8.71 5.26 8.19
CA VAL A 28 -7.62 5.52 9.14
C VAL A 28 -7.79 6.94 9.68
N GLU A 29 -7.93 7.06 10.99
CA GLU A 29 -8.02 8.34 11.70
C GLU A 29 -6.63 8.78 12.21
N GLU A 30 -5.86 7.84 12.77
CA GLU A 30 -4.54 8.13 13.34
C GLU A 30 -3.59 6.95 13.15
N ILE A 31 -2.31 7.24 12.88
CA ILE A 31 -1.21 6.27 12.94
C ILE A 31 -0.18 6.82 13.91
N ASN A 32 0.01 6.12 15.02
CA ASN A 32 1.02 6.46 16.02
C ASN A 32 2.25 5.54 15.83
N GLU A 33 3.28 6.10 15.20
CA GLU A 33 4.53 5.38 14.94
C GLU A 33 5.28 5.02 16.24
N CYS A 34 5.19 5.86 17.28
CA CYS A 34 5.88 5.65 18.55
C CYS A 34 5.31 4.48 19.35
N THR A 35 3.98 4.32 19.34
CA THR A 35 3.30 3.22 20.05
C THR A 35 3.00 2.03 19.15
N ASN A 36 3.35 2.09 17.86
CA ASN A 36 3.02 1.08 16.83
C ASN A 36 1.51 0.79 16.76
N GLN A 37 0.68 1.81 16.98
CA GLN A 37 -0.77 1.70 16.99
C GLN A 37 -1.39 2.46 15.82
N VAL A 38 -2.55 1.99 15.39
CA VAL A 38 -3.38 2.64 14.39
C VAL A 38 -4.82 2.64 14.86
N VAL A 39 -5.49 3.75 14.59
CA VAL A 39 -6.87 4.02 14.96
C VAL A 39 -7.70 4.02 13.68
N ILE A 40 -8.61 3.07 13.55
CA ILE A 40 -9.48 2.91 12.38
C ILE A 40 -10.93 3.13 12.77
N SER A 41 -11.61 4.07 12.12
CA SER A 41 -13.04 4.24 12.25
C SER A 41 -13.80 3.31 11.29
N CYS A 42 -14.88 2.72 11.78
CA CYS A 42 -15.79 1.87 11.01
C CYS A 42 -17.00 2.70 10.56
N HIS A 43 -17.16 2.89 9.26
CA HIS A 43 -18.28 3.64 8.71
C HIS A 43 -19.61 2.93 9.00
N GLY A 44 -20.64 3.69 9.37
CA GLY A 44 -21.99 3.17 9.66
C GLY A 44 -22.19 2.54 11.05
N LYS A 45 -21.13 2.23 11.81
CA LYS A 45 -21.24 1.65 13.16
C LYS A 45 -20.84 2.60 14.30
N GLY A 46 -20.13 3.69 14.01
CA GLY A 46 -19.63 4.60 15.05
C GLY A 46 -18.62 3.95 16.00
N VAL A 47 -18.00 2.84 15.58
CA VAL A 47 -17.00 2.10 16.35
C VAL A 47 -15.61 2.43 15.84
N THR A 48 -14.66 2.57 16.76
CA THR A 48 -13.25 2.77 16.47
C THR A 48 -12.45 1.55 16.93
N ILE A 49 -11.64 1.00 16.03
CA ILE A 49 -10.70 -0.08 16.29
C ILE A 49 -9.35 0.54 16.59
N ILE A 50 -8.77 0.20 17.74
CA ILE A 50 -7.40 0.55 18.10
C ILE A 50 -6.62 -0.75 18.16
N THR A 51 -5.65 -0.91 17.27
CA THR A 51 -4.82 -2.12 17.24
C THR A 51 -3.44 -1.79 16.67
N THR A 52 -2.57 -2.79 16.60
CA THR A 52 -1.20 -2.61 16.11
C THR A 52 -1.15 -2.51 14.59
N ILE A 53 -0.12 -1.84 14.08
CA ILE A 53 0.14 -1.76 12.64
C ILE A 53 0.38 -3.17 12.06
N GLU A 54 0.98 -4.07 12.85
CA GLU A 54 1.24 -5.46 12.47
C GLU A 54 -0.07 -6.23 12.26
N ASP A 55 -0.99 -6.15 13.21
CA ASP A 55 -2.28 -6.86 13.15
C ASP A 55 -3.12 -6.38 11.95
N ILE A 56 -3.22 -5.07 11.74
CA ILE A 56 -3.97 -4.52 10.61
C ILE A 56 -3.28 -4.79 9.27
N GLY A 57 -1.94 -4.80 9.23
CA GLY A 57 -1.19 -5.13 8.02
C GLY A 57 -1.42 -6.56 7.52
N GLN A 58 -1.89 -7.45 8.40
CA GLN A 58 -2.27 -8.83 8.08
C GLN A 58 -3.78 -8.98 7.81
N ASP A 59 -4.61 -8.02 8.22
CA ASP A 59 -6.05 -8.03 7.98
C ASP A 59 -6.40 -7.56 6.56
N LYS A 60 -6.51 -8.52 5.64
CA LYS A 60 -6.87 -8.27 4.23
C LYS A 60 -8.26 -7.65 4.08
N TYR A 61 -9.21 -7.89 4.98
CA TYR A 61 -10.56 -7.31 4.88
C TYR A 61 -10.55 -5.82 5.16
N ILE A 62 -9.84 -5.40 6.21
CA ILE A 62 -9.65 -3.98 6.54
C ILE A 62 -8.90 -3.30 5.41
N ILE A 63 -7.77 -3.87 4.96
CA ILE A 63 -6.95 -3.27 3.89
C ILE A 63 -7.75 -3.09 2.60
N CYS A 64 -8.44 -4.13 2.11
CA CYS A 64 -9.19 -4.03 0.85
C CYS A 64 -10.40 -3.08 0.94
N SER A 65 -10.80 -2.68 2.14
CA SER A 65 -11.95 -1.81 2.41
C SER A 65 -11.56 -0.38 2.81
N LEU A 66 -10.27 -0.04 2.79
CA LEU A 66 -9.74 1.31 3.00
C LEU A 66 -9.68 2.12 1.69
N PRO A 67 -9.66 3.46 1.77
CA PRO A 67 -9.25 4.30 0.66
C PRO A 67 -7.83 3.95 0.20
N PRO A 68 -7.53 3.89 -1.11
CA PRO A 68 -6.22 3.45 -1.60
C PRO A 68 -5.05 4.26 -1.05
N HIS A 69 -5.19 5.58 -0.91
CA HIS A 69 -4.15 6.42 -0.33
C HIS A 69 -3.88 6.10 1.15
N GLN A 70 -4.91 5.78 1.94
CA GLN A 70 -4.75 5.37 3.35
C GLN A 70 -4.16 3.97 3.46
N ALA A 71 -4.59 3.04 2.60
CA ALA A 71 -3.99 1.72 2.49
C ALA A 71 -2.49 1.83 2.13
N CYS A 72 -2.11 2.75 1.26
CA CYS A 72 -0.72 3.06 0.95
C CYS A 72 0.07 3.56 2.18
N TRP A 73 -0.50 4.45 2.98
CA TRP A 73 0.15 4.90 4.23
C TRP A 73 0.38 3.73 5.17
N LEU A 74 -0.67 2.94 5.41
CA LEU A 74 -0.62 1.77 6.26
C LEU A 74 0.47 0.78 5.80
N GLY A 75 0.53 0.49 4.51
CA GLY A 75 1.56 -0.36 3.92
C GLY A 75 2.97 0.18 4.14
N TYR A 76 3.15 1.50 4.04
CA TYR A 76 4.44 2.14 4.33
C TYR A 76 4.87 1.97 5.80
N TYR A 77 3.97 2.23 6.75
CA TYR A 77 4.30 2.05 8.17
C TYR A 77 4.51 0.58 8.54
N PHE A 78 3.71 -0.32 7.97
CA PHE A 78 3.91 -1.76 8.10
C PHE A 78 5.29 -2.18 7.57
N GLY A 79 5.67 -1.69 6.38
CA GLY A 79 6.97 -1.96 5.77
C GLY A 79 8.17 -1.37 6.54
N LYS A 80 7.99 -0.28 7.29
CA LYS A 80 9.03 0.27 8.18
C LYS A 80 9.37 -0.69 9.32
N ASN A 81 8.34 -1.30 9.90
CA ASN A 81 8.47 -2.22 11.04
C ASN A 81 8.72 -3.68 10.59
N TRP A 82 8.69 -3.92 9.29
CA TRP A 82 8.94 -5.23 8.69
C TRP A 82 10.33 -5.78 9.02
N ASN A 83 10.37 -6.78 9.90
CA ASN A 83 11.59 -7.48 10.25
C ASN A 83 11.63 -8.84 9.55
N VAL A 84 12.41 -8.91 8.47
CA VAL A 84 12.65 -10.13 7.67
C VAL A 84 13.05 -11.34 8.53
N ARG A 85 13.66 -11.14 9.71
CA ARG A 85 14.08 -12.25 10.59
C ARG A 85 12.97 -12.83 11.46
N LYS A 86 11.88 -12.10 11.71
CA LYS A 86 10.77 -12.56 12.58
C LYS A 86 9.77 -13.44 11.83
N GLU A 87 9.58 -13.24 10.52
CA GLU A 87 8.47 -13.89 9.79
C GLU A 87 8.79 -15.22 9.09
N PHE A 88 10.07 -15.60 8.94
CA PHE A 88 10.40 -16.96 8.47
C PHE A 88 10.08 -18.06 9.50
N GLY A 89 9.61 -17.69 10.70
CA GLY A 89 9.05 -18.60 11.69
C GLY A 89 7.61 -18.24 12.02
N ASN A 90 6.67 -19.11 11.63
CA ASN A 90 5.31 -19.24 12.17
C ASN A 90 4.25 -18.20 11.77
N LYS A 91 3.56 -18.47 10.66
CA LYS A 91 2.13 -18.86 10.59
C LYS A 91 1.69 -18.82 9.13
N LEU A 92 1.48 -19.99 8.53
CA LEU A 92 0.71 -20.10 7.29
C LEU A 92 -0.76 -19.89 7.67
N TYR A 93 -1.26 -18.67 7.55
CA TYR A 93 -2.70 -18.46 7.51
C TYR A 93 -3.20 -18.97 6.15
N THR A 94 -3.70 -20.20 6.13
CA THR A 94 -4.61 -20.69 5.10
C THR A 94 -5.94 -19.99 5.31
N ASP A 95 -6.15 -18.88 4.62
CA ASP A 95 -7.50 -18.34 4.49
C ASP A 95 -7.95 -18.52 3.03
N GLU A 96 -8.80 -19.53 2.84
CA GLU A 96 -9.46 -19.89 1.58
C GLU A 96 -10.61 -18.94 1.23
N SER A 97 -10.84 -17.88 2.03
CA SER A 97 -11.80 -16.86 1.66
C SER A 97 -11.27 -16.06 0.46
N GLU A 98 -11.94 -16.21 -0.69
CA GLU A 98 -11.83 -15.29 -1.82
C GLU A 98 -12.36 -13.92 -1.39
N ILE A 99 -11.56 -13.17 -0.64
CA ILE A 99 -11.86 -11.77 -0.35
C ILE A 99 -11.88 -11.06 -1.69
N TYR A 100 -13.08 -10.61 -2.05
CA TYR A 100 -13.37 -9.89 -3.28
C TYR A 100 -12.72 -8.51 -3.20
N CYS A 101 -11.39 -8.46 -3.34
CA CYS A 101 -10.69 -7.20 -3.48
C CYS A 101 -11.11 -6.60 -4.82
N ASP A 102 -11.59 -5.36 -4.75
CA ASP A 102 -12.21 -4.64 -5.86
C ASP A 102 -11.42 -4.83 -7.16
N LYS A 103 -12.02 -5.59 -8.10
CA LYS A 103 -11.44 -5.86 -9.42
C LYS A 103 -11.49 -4.61 -10.31
N ASN A 104 -12.22 -3.57 -9.90
CA ASN A 104 -12.43 -2.35 -10.67
C ASN A 104 -11.47 -1.25 -10.20
N SER A 105 -10.18 -1.43 -10.50
CA SER A 105 -9.18 -0.37 -10.42
C SER A 105 -8.78 0.11 -11.81
N ASP A 106 -8.57 1.42 -11.93
CA ASP A 106 -8.17 2.07 -13.18
C ASP A 106 -6.72 1.72 -13.55
N TYR A 107 -5.89 1.41 -12.55
CA TYR A 107 -4.56 0.83 -12.74
C TYR A 107 -4.44 -0.53 -12.10
N ARG A 108 -3.61 -1.38 -12.72
CA ARG A 108 -3.24 -2.70 -12.21
C ARG A 108 -1.73 -2.86 -12.21
N ILE A 109 -1.18 -3.34 -11.08
CA ILE A 109 0.24 -3.72 -11.00
C ILE A 109 0.46 -5.00 -11.81
N ILE A 110 1.48 -5.00 -12.66
CA ILE A 110 1.90 -6.19 -13.42
C ILE A 110 3.04 -6.89 -12.69
N TYR A 111 4.15 -6.18 -12.45
CA TYR A 111 5.33 -6.72 -11.78
C TYR A 111 6.22 -5.61 -11.21
N GLN A 112 7.14 -6.00 -10.32
CA GLN A 112 8.29 -5.19 -9.92
C GLN A 112 9.54 -5.70 -10.65
N ASP A 113 10.33 -4.80 -11.22
CA ASP A 113 11.54 -5.16 -11.94
C ASP A 113 12.77 -5.33 -11.02
N ARG A 114 13.92 -5.68 -11.61
CA ARG A 114 15.17 -5.89 -10.87
C ARG A 114 15.77 -4.59 -10.31
N TYR A 115 15.39 -3.44 -10.85
CA TYR A 115 15.79 -2.12 -10.36
C TYR A 115 14.87 -1.63 -9.22
N GLY A 116 13.83 -2.40 -8.90
CA GLY A 116 12.87 -2.12 -7.84
C GLY A 116 11.77 -1.14 -8.26
N GLU A 117 11.63 -0.86 -9.55
CA GLU A 117 10.56 -0.03 -10.11
C GLU A 117 9.30 -0.86 -10.37
N ILE A 118 8.14 -0.23 -10.23
CA ILE A 118 6.83 -0.87 -10.39
C ILE A 118 6.33 -0.62 -11.80
N THR A 119 6.03 -1.70 -12.52
CA THR A 119 5.35 -1.66 -13.82
C THR A 119 3.86 -1.87 -13.60
N TYR A 120 3.05 -0.92 -14.08
CA TYR A 120 1.59 -0.95 -13.95
C TYR A 120 0.93 -0.57 -15.28
N GLN A 121 -0.31 -1.04 -15.47
CA GLN A 121 -1.08 -0.86 -16.69
C GLN A 121 -2.39 -0.15 -16.40
N ASN A 122 -2.75 0.80 -17.26
CA ASN A 122 -4.09 1.38 -17.26
C ASN A 122 -5.10 0.36 -17.77
N SER A 123 -6.13 0.07 -16.97
CA SER A 123 -7.13 -0.96 -17.27
C SER A 123 -8.00 -0.63 -18.50
N TYR A 124 -8.16 0.66 -18.84
CA TYR A 124 -8.97 1.09 -19.99
C TYR A 124 -8.15 1.21 -21.28
N THR A 125 -6.99 1.86 -21.21
CA THR A 125 -6.17 2.14 -22.41
C THR A 125 -5.14 1.05 -22.70
N GLY A 126 -4.89 0.15 -21.75
CA GLY A 126 -3.84 -0.85 -21.82
C GLY A 126 -2.42 -0.27 -21.75
N LEU A 127 -2.27 1.05 -21.56
CA LEU A 127 -0.97 1.70 -21.55
C LEU A 127 -0.16 1.28 -20.31
N VAL A 128 1.06 0.80 -20.57
CA VAL A 128 1.98 0.35 -19.54
C VAL A 128 2.89 1.52 -19.14
N SER A 129 3.03 1.73 -17.85
CA SER A 129 3.88 2.75 -17.25
C SER A 129 4.78 2.11 -16.18
N LYS A 130 5.90 2.78 -15.93
CA LYS A 130 6.91 2.35 -14.96
C LYS A 130 7.23 3.52 -14.03
N MET A 131 7.32 3.27 -12.73
CA MET A 131 7.61 4.32 -11.75
C MET A 131 8.28 3.76 -10.50
N ASP A 132 9.09 4.58 -9.85
CA ASP A 132 9.65 4.29 -8.54
C ASP A 132 8.54 4.13 -7.47
N PRO A 133 8.61 3.16 -6.54
CA PRO A 133 7.60 2.98 -5.50
C PRO A 133 7.38 4.21 -4.61
N ILE A 134 8.44 4.95 -4.26
CA ILE A 134 8.37 6.14 -3.40
C ILE A 134 7.70 7.29 -4.16
N GLU A 135 8.04 7.47 -5.43
CA GLU A 135 7.38 8.47 -6.29
C GLU A 135 5.91 8.11 -6.53
N LEU A 136 5.63 6.84 -6.81
CA LEU A 136 4.27 6.36 -7.05
C LEU A 136 3.39 6.54 -5.83
N ALA A 137 3.90 6.22 -4.62
CA ALA A 137 3.19 6.43 -3.36
C ALA A 137 2.85 7.90 -3.07
N LYS A 138 3.71 8.83 -3.50
CA LYS A 138 3.47 10.29 -3.38
C LYS A 138 2.56 10.84 -4.48
N SER A 139 2.42 10.12 -5.58
CA SER A 139 1.68 10.58 -6.74
C SER A 139 0.17 10.51 -6.50
N LYS A 140 -0.59 11.39 -7.17
CA LYS A 140 -2.06 11.30 -7.22
C LYS A 140 -2.56 10.00 -7.86
N LYS A 141 -1.70 9.29 -8.62
CA LYS A 141 -2.09 8.02 -9.26
C LYS A 141 -2.41 6.93 -8.23
N ILE A 142 -1.96 7.06 -6.98
CA ILE A 142 -2.22 6.06 -5.95
C ILE A 142 -3.72 5.83 -5.71
N THR A 143 -4.56 6.84 -5.91
CA THR A 143 -6.02 6.74 -5.73
C THR A 143 -6.72 5.94 -6.84
N LEU A 144 -6.00 5.65 -7.93
CA LEU A 144 -6.50 4.94 -9.11
C LEU A 144 -6.18 3.44 -9.06
N PHE A 145 -5.37 3.01 -8.08
CA PHE A 145 -5.17 1.59 -7.75
C PHE A 145 -6.24 1.12 -6.77
N ASN A 146 -6.47 -0.20 -6.67
CA ASN A 146 -7.24 -0.72 -5.54
C ASN A 146 -6.42 -0.65 -4.25
N ALA A 147 -7.11 -0.79 -3.11
CA ALA A 147 -6.50 -0.59 -1.81
C ALA A 147 -5.37 -1.59 -1.49
N SER A 148 -5.50 -2.86 -1.92
CA SER A 148 -4.44 -3.86 -1.73
C SER A 148 -3.18 -3.57 -2.55
N GLN A 149 -3.34 -3.14 -3.81
CA GLN A 149 -2.22 -2.71 -4.63
C GLN A 149 -1.56 -1.45 -4.06
N ALA A 150 -2.36 -0.49 -3.58
CA ALA A 150 -1.84 0.72 -2.97
C ALA A 150 -1.08 0.43 -1.66
N PHE A 151 -1.60 -0.48 -0.83
CA PHE A 151 -0.89 -1.01 0.35
C PHE A 151 0.46 -1.61 -0.04
N TYR A 152 0.47 -2.47 -1.08
CA TYR A 152 1.71 -3.07 -1.58
C TYR A 152 2.71 -2.02 -2.08
N ILE A 153 2.27 -0.99 -2.81
CA ILE A 153 3.12 0.12 -3.25
C ILE A 153 3.75 0.83 -2.04
N GLY A 154 2.95 1.15 -1.01
CA GLY A 154 3.42 1.75 0.23
C GLY A 154 4.47 0.90 0.94
N PHE A 155 4.22 -0.41 1.04
CA PHE A 155 5.15 -1.38 1.61
C PHE A 155 6.49 -1.39 0.86
N LEU A 156 6.46 -1.46 -0.47
CA LEU A 156 7.67 -1.41 -1.29
C LEU A 156 8.43 -0.08 -1.12
N ALA A 157 7.72 1.04 -1.02
CA ALA A 157 8.32 2.35 -0.78
C ALA A 157 9.06 2.38 0.56
N ALA A 158 8.50 1.79 1.62
CA ALA A 158 9.16 1.69 2.93
C ALA A 158 10.41 0.81 2.88
N LEU A 159 10.33 -0.36 2.22
CA LEU A 159 11.49 -1.24 2.06
C LEU A 159 12.63 -0.58 1.28
N LYS A 160 12.30 0.18 0.23
CA LYS A 160 13.30 0.91 -0.57
C LYS A 160 13.95 2.02 0.26
N ASN A 161 13.15 2.82 0.95
CA ASN A 161 13.63 3.89 1.82
C ASN A 161 14.51 3.35 2.98
N GLY A 162 14.11 2.23 3.61
CA GLY A 162 14.90 1.56 4.65
C GLY A 162 16.23 0.97 4.15
N LYS A 163 16.30 0.50 2.89
CA LYS A 163 17.56 0.03 2.29
C LYS A 163 18.54 1.16 2.04
N ASP A 164 18.07 2.34 1.63
CA ASP A 164 18.96 3.48 1.39
C ASP A 164 19.52 4.06 2.71
N ILE A 165 18.76 4.02 3.81
CA ILE A 165 19.26 4.37 5.14
C ILE A 165 20.30 3.35 5.65
N ARG A 166 20.11 2.05 5.35
CA ARG A 166 21.04 0.97 5.73
C ARG A 166 22.29 0.88 4.82
N LYS A 167 22.34 1.64 3.72
CA LYS A 167 23.51 1.78 2.82
C LYS A 167 24.54 2.80 3.30
N LYS A 168 24.62 3.15 4.59
CA LYS A 168 25.91 3.58 5.16
C LYS A 168 26.84 2.36 5.10
N PRO A 169 27.89 2.36 4.26
CA PRO A 169 28.62 1.15 3.96
C PRO A 169 29.48 0.77 5.16
N GLN A 170 29.05 -0.24 5.91
CA GLN A 170 30.04 -1.14 6.49
C GLN A 170 30.67 -1.88 5.30
N LEU A 171 31.91 -1.53 4.98
CA LEU A 171 32.81 -2.27 4.09
C LEU A 171 32.88 -3.73 4.55
N ARG A 172 31.91 -4.54 4.12
CA ARG A 172 32.02 -5.99 4.19
C ARG A 172 32.78 -6.40 2.95
N THR A 173 34.03 -6.77 3.14
CA THR A 173 34.85 -7.49 2.17
C THR A 173 34.03 -8.66 1.62
N SER A 174 33.52 -8.47 0.40
CA SER A 174 32.71 -9.46 -0.29
C SER A 174 33.63 -10.52 -0.86
N ASN A 175 33.73 -11.65 -0.16
CA ASN A 175 34.17 -12.90 -0.77
C ASN A 175 33.12 -13.26 -1.83
N LYS A 176 33.43 -12.95 -3.10
CA LYS A 176 32.59 -13.31 -4.24
C LYS A 176 32.36 -14.83 -4.23
N PRO A 177 31.10 -15.31 -4.26
CA PRO A 177 30.86 -16.74 -4.39
C PRO A 177 31.34 -17.19 -5.77
N ILE A 178 32.29 -18.12 -5.79
CA ILE A 178 32.79 -18.76 -7.02
C ILE A 178 31.94 -20.01 -7.25
N LEU A 179 31.15 -20.01 -8.32
CA LEU A 179 30.47 -21.21 -8.79
C LEU A 179 31.51 -22.12 -9.45
N LYS A 180 31.66 -23.34 -8.95
CA LYS A 180 32.46 -24.39 -9.59
C LYS A 180 31.54 -25.34 -10.33
N LEU A 181 31.82 -25.56 -11.61
CA LEU A 181 31.12 -26.52 -12.43
C LEU A 181 31.56 -27.94 -12.01
N ILE A 182 30.65 -28.73 -11.44
CA ILE A 182 30.91 -30.13 -11.12
C ILE A 182 30.70 -30.93 -12.41
N LYS A 183 31.78 -31.52 -12.93
CA LYS A 183 31.68 -32.52 -14.00
C LYS A 183 31.31 -33.86 -13.36
N ASN A 184 30.15 -34.39 -13.72
CA ASN A 184 29.77 -35.75 -13.35
C ASN A 184 30.63 -36.73 -14.16
N LYS A 185 31.18 -37.75 -13.49
CA LYS A 185 31.88 -38.89 -14.10
C LYS A 185 30.89 -39.90 -14.63
#